data_AF-A0A255HRA9-F1
#
_entry.id   AF-A0A255HRA9-F1
#
_cell.length_a   1.000
_cell.length_b   1.000
_cell.length_c   1.000
_cell.angle_alpha   90.00
_cell.angle_beta   90.00
_cell.angle_gamma   90.00
#
_symmetry.space_group_name_H-M   'P 1'
#
loop_
_entity.id
_entity.type
_entity.pdbx_description
1 polymer ?
#
loop_
_entity_poly.entity_id
_entity_poly.type
_entity_poly.pdbx_seq_one_letter_code
_entity_poly.pdbx_strand_id
1 'polypeptide(L)'
;MFLDHPTITATNSFTEPDRIERLTRVYGYAAAMADQAGNAQFIEKVAQIHDHKGTLIVFWYDAPTEEEKHYFVQAWASKVGDGSTNVEHEI
;
A
#
# COMPACT_ATOMS: atom_id res chain seq x y z
N MET A 1 -11.53 18.79 3.19
CA MET A 1 -11.66 17.34 3.09
C MET A 1 -10.41 16.76 3.72
N PHE A 2 -10.52 16.06 4.84
CA PHE A 2 -9.40 15.21 5.28
C PHE A 2 -9.36 14.06 4.28
N LEU A 3 -8.21 13.84 3.67
CA LEU A 3 -7.99 12.61 2.93
C LEU A 3 -7.80 11.55 4.01
N ASP A 4 -8.74 10.62 4.13
CA ASP A 4 -8.61 9.45 5.00
C ASP A 4 -7.53 8.55 4.41
N HIS A 5 -6.27 8.97 4.61
CA HIS A 5 -5.10 8.24 4.19
C HIS A 5 -4.79 7.14 5.19
N PRO A 6 -4.25 6.00 4.72
CA PRO A 6 -3.92 4.90 5.59
C PRO A 6 -2.81 5.29 6.56
N THR A 7 -2.83 4.63 7.73
CA THR A 7 -1.68 4.67 8.63
C THR A 7 -0.50 3.94 7.96
N ILE A 8 0.70 4.51 8.02
CA ILE A 8 1.91 3.92 7.43
C ILE A 8 2.86 3.51 8.55
N THR A 9 3.27 2.24 8.56
CA THR A 9 4.14 1.67 9.61
C THR A 9 5.16 0.72 9.01
N ALA A 10 6.28 0.48 9.69
CA ALA A 10 7.28 -0.49 9.24
C ALA A 10 8.00 -1.08 10.44
N THR A 11 8.43 -2.34 10.30
CA THR A 11 9.37 -2.95 11.24
C THR A 11 10.68 -2.17 11.24
N ASN A 12 11.26 -1.93 12.43
CA ASN A 12 12.52 -1.20 12.62
C ASN A 12 12.53 0.24 12.04
N SER A 13 11.38 0.89 11.91
CA SER A 13 11.28 2.23 11.28
C SER A 13 12.17 3.31 11.92
N PHE A 14 12.55 3.17 13.19
CA PHE A 14 13.46 4.09 13.86
C PHE A 14 14.90 4.01 13.32
N THR A 15 15.35 2.82 12.92
CA THR A 15 16.70 2.57 12.38
C THR A 15 16.71 2.45 10.86
N GLU A 16 15.57 2.16 10.23
CA GLU A 16 15.37 1.98 8.78
C GLU A 16 14.22 2.88 8.29
N PRO A 17 14.37 4.23 8.37
CA PRO A 17 13.30 5.18 8.05
C PRO A 17 12.91 5.19 6.56
N ASP A 18 13.80 4.73 5.69
CA ASP A 18 13.56 4.58 4.24
C ASP A 18 12.42 3.62 3.93
N ARG A 19 12.11 2.68 4.84
CA ARG A 19 10.94 1.80 4.71
C ARG A 19 9.63 2.58 4.70
N ILE A 20 9.49 3.58 5.57
CA ILE A 20 8.29 4.43 5.60
C ILE A 20 8.21 5.26 4.32
N GLU A 21 9.33 5.82 3.86
CA GLU A 21 9.37 6.58 2.60
C GLU A 21 8.98 5.71 1.39
N ARG A 22 9.47 4.46 1.34
CA ARG A 22 9.04 3.47 0.34
C ARG A 22 7.53 3.24 0.39
N LEU A 23 6.96 2.99 1.57
CA LEU A 23 5.53 2.74 1.71
C LEU A 23 4.68 3.93 1.28
N THR A 24 5.09 5.17 1.59
CA THR A 24 4.42 6.38 1.10
C THR A 24 4.37 6.42 -0.42
N ARG A 25 5.49 6.08 -1.09
CA ARG A 25 5.56 6.02 -2.57
C ARG A 25 4.74 4.87 -3.15
N VAL A 26 4.78 3.70 -2.52
CA VAL A 26 3.98 2.52 -2.91
C VAL A 26 2.49 2.84 -2.83
N TYR A 27 2.03 3.47 -1.75
CA TYR A 27 0.65 3.90 -1.62
C TYR A 27 0.27 4.92 -2.70
N GLY A 28 1.10 5.93 -2.92
CA GLY A 28 0.86 6.93 -3.97
C GLY A 28 0.76 6.30 -5.37
N TYR A 29 1.60 5.31 -5.68
CA TYR A 29 1.53 4.57 -6.93
C TYR A 29 0.20 3.77 -7.00
N ALA A 30 -0.14 3.00 -5.98
CA ALA A 30 -1.37 2.20 -5.96
C ALA A 30 -2.62 3.07 -6.10
N ALA A 31 -2.67 4.22 -5.41
CA ALA A 31 -3.73 5.20 -5.53
C ALA A 31 -3.83 5.79 -6.95
N ALA A 32 -2.69 6.13 -7.57
CA ALA A 32 -2.69 6.62 -8.95
C ALA A 32 -3.21 5.59 -9.96
N MET A 33 -2.95 4.30 -9.73
CA MET A 33 -3.52 3.23 -10.58
C MET A 33 -5.02 3.08 -10.38
N ALA A 34 -5.50 3.15 -9.13
CA ALA A 34 -6.92 3.15 -8.84
C ALA A 34 -7.63 4.35 -9.50
N ASP A 35 -7.04 5.55 -9.41
CA ASP A 35 -7.57 6.75 -10.08
C ASP A 35 -7.63 6.57 -11.60
N GLN A 36 -6.57 6.01 -12.21
CA GLN A 36 -6.52 5.73 -13.64
C GLN A 36 -7.59 4.71 -14.07
N ALA A 37 -7.89 3.73 -13.22
CA ALA A 37 -8.92 2.72 -13.45
C ALA A 37 -10.35 3.24 -13.15
N GLY A 38 -10.49 4.45 -12.61
CA GLY A 38 -11.78 5.00 -12.21
C GLY A 38 -12.33 4.45 -10.89
N ASN A 39 -11.49 3.78 -10.09
CA ASN A 39 -11.86 3.25 -8.77
C ASN A 39 -11.72 4.31 -7.67
N ALA A 40 -12.63 5.29 -7.67
CA ALA A 40 -12.58 6.44 -6.75
C ALA A 40 -12.72 6.08 -5.25
N GLN A 41 -13.28 4.91 -4.93
CA GLN A 41 -13.52 4.47 -3.55
C GLN A 41 -12.30 3.78 -2.92
N PHE A 42 -11.28 3.45 -3.72
CA PHE A 42 -10.11 2.70 -3.28
C PHE A 42 -9.45 3.28 -2.02
N ILE A 43 -9.25 4.61 -1.98
CA ILE A 43 -8.53 5.30 -0.90
C ILE A 43 -9.26 5.11 0.44
N GLU A 44 -10.59 5.15 0.42
CA GLU A 44 -11.43 5.02 1.61
C GLU A 44 -11.40 3.60 2.20
N LYS A 45 -10.99 2.60 1.42
CA LYS A 45 -10.95 1.20 1.85
C LYS A 45 -9.64 0.80 2.51
N VAL A 46 -8.55 1.55 2.33
CA VAL A 46 -7.23 1.17 2.87
C VAL A 46 -7.04 1.75 4.26
N ALA A 47 -6.97 0.89 5.27
CA ALA A 47 -6.83 1.30 6.67
C ALA A 47 -5.36 1.56 7.06
N GLN A 48 -4.49 0.64 6.68
CA GLN A 48 -3.08 0.69 7.04
C GLN A 48 -2.24 -0.04 5.99
N ILE A 49 -1.02 0.44 5.80
CA ILE A 49 0.03 -0.33 5.13
C ILE A 49 1.23 -0.52 6.06
N HIS A 50 1.77 -1.73 6.04
CA HIS A 50 2.86 -2.14 6.91
C HIS A 50 3.94 -2.87 6.12
N ASP A 51 5.20 -2.50 6.33
CA ASP A 51 6.34 -3.30 5.87
C ASP A 51 6.79 -4.21 7.03
N HIS A 52 6.48 -5.49 6.90
CA HIS A 52 6.92 -6.53 7.80
C HIS A 52 8.15 -7.24 7.26
N LYS A 53 9.33 -6.65 7.49
CA LYS A 53 10.63 -7.26 7.13
C LYS A 53 10.75 -7.62 5.64
N GLY A 54 10.20 -6.80 4.75
CA GLY A 54 10.22 -7.03 3.29
C GLY A 54 8.96 -7.68 2.72
N THR A 55 7.95 -7.94 3.55
CA THR A 55 6.59 -8.24 3.08
C THR A 55 5.73 -6.99 3.24
N LEU A 56 5.03 -6.58 2.18
CA LEU A 56 4.01 -5.54 2.27
C LEU A 56 2.72 -6.18 2.80
N ILE A 57 2.20 -5.68 3.91
CA ILE A 57 0.89 -6.05 4.43
C ILE A 57 -0.05 -4.85 4.27
N VAL A 58 -1.19 -5.07 3.62
CA VAL A 58 -2.23 -4.06 3.40
C VAL A 58 -3.45 -4.45 4.20
N PHE A 59 -3.82 -3.63 5.16
CA PHE A 59 -5.03 -3.76 5.97
C PHE A 59 -6.16 -2.94 5.36
N TRP A 60 -7.34 -3.53 5.28
CA TRP A 60 -8.50 -2.93 4.63
C TRP A 60 -9.64 -2.75 5.62
N TYR A 61 -10.38 -1.64 5.51
CA TYR A 61 -11.64 -1.49 6.22
C TYR A 61 -12.74 -2.39 5.63
N ASP A 62 -12.68 -2.61 4.31
CA ASP A 62 -13.62 -3.42 3.55
C ASP A 62 -12.87 -4.39 2.65
N ALA A 63 -13.47 -5.57 2.40
CA ALA A 63 -12.86 -6.59 1.56
C ALA A 63 -12.40 -6.03 0.18
N PRO A 64 -11.11 -6.17 -0.17
CA PRO A 64 -10.62 -5.70 -1.46
C PRO A 64 -11.03 -6.63 -2.61
N THR A 65 -11.23 -6.06 -3.79
CA THR A 65 -11.36 -6.81 -5.04
C THR A 65 -9.99 -7.31 -5.51
N GLU A 66 -9.96 -8.26 -6.44
CA GLU A 66 -8.70 -8.73 -7.02
C GLU A 66 -7.95 -7.62 -7.77
N GLU A 67 -8.67 -6.66 -8.35
CA GLU A 67 -8.07 -5.50 -9.01
C GLU A 67 -7.36 -4.59 -8.00
N GLU A 68 -8.00 -4.31 -6.86
CA GLU A 68 -7.44 -3.48 -5.80
C GLU A 68 -6.22 -4.13 -5.15
N LYS A 69 -6.24 -5.46 -4.98
CA LYS A 69 -5.06 -6.21 -4.56
C LYS A 69 -3.93 -6.07 -5.58
N HIS A 70 -4.26 -6.17 -6.87
CA HIS A 70 -3.29 -6.09 -7.95
C HIS A 70 -2.54 -4.75 -7.97
N TYR A 71 -3.18 -3.65 -7.60
CA TYR A 71 -2.50 -2.35 -7.51
C TYR A 71 -1.32 -2.39 -6.52
N PHE A 72 -1.47 -3.01 -5.35
CA PHE A 72 -0.36 -3.11 -4.41
C PHE A 72 0.73 -4.08 -4.87
N VAL A 73 0.36 -5.19 -5.51
CA VAL A 73 1.33 -6.13 -6.10
C VAL A 73 2.19 -5.43 -7.16
N GLN A 74 1.57 -4.66 -8.07
CA GLN A 74 2.31 -3.91 -9.09
C GLN A 74 3.17 -2.80 -8.48
N ALA A 75 2.65 -2.05 -7.51
CA ALA A 75 3.40 -1.00 -6.83
C ALA A 75 4.64 -1.57 -6.10
N TRP A 76 4.48 -2.70 -5.39
CA TRP A 76 5.55 -3.36 -4.65
C TRP A 76 6.63 -3.94 -5.57
N ALA A 77 6.22 -4.54 -6.70
CA ALA A 77 7.13 -5.10 -7.71
C ALA A 77 7.89 -4.05 -8.53
N SER A 78 7.48 -2.78 -8.45
CA SER A 78 8.10 -1.69 -9.19
C SER A 78 9.39 -1.19 -8.53
N LYS A 79 10.05 -0.20 -9.18
CA LYS A 79 11.19 0.51 -8.60
C LYS A 79 10.83 1.41 -7.41
N VAL A 80 9.55 1.72 -7.19
CA VAL A 80 9.13 2.46 -5.99
C VAL A 80 8.97 1.55 -4.77
N GLY A 81 8.72 0.26 -4.99
CA GLY A 81 8.63 -0.76 -3.95
C GLY A 81 9.98 -1.41 -3.68
N ASP A 82 9.98 -2.71 -3.37
CA ASP A 82 11.20 -3.49 -3.14
C ASP A 82 11.59 -4.38 -4.33
N GLY A 83 10.75 -4.42 -5.37
CA GLY A 83 10.96 -5.23 -6.57
C GLY A 83 10.44 -6.68 -6.46
N SER A 84 9.85 -7.05 -5.32
CA SER A 84 9.21 -8.36 -5.10
C SER A 84 7.69 -8.28 -5.27
N THR A 85 7.02 -9.43 -5.18
CA THR A 85 5.55 -9.54 -5.23
C THR A 85 4.95 -9.98 -3.90
N ASN A 86 5.71 -9.87 -2.80
CA ASN A 86 5.30 -10.36 -1.49
C ASN A 86 4.33 -9.37 -0.83
N VAL A 87 3.06 -9.48 -1.20
CA VAL A 87 1.98 -8.64 -0.68
C VAL A 87 0.92 -9.53 0.00
N GLU A 88 0.61 -9.20 1.25
CA GLU A 88 -0.44 -9.81 2.05
C GLU A 88 -1.59 -8.82 2.23
N HIS A 89 -2.83 -9.33 2.22
CA HIS A 89 -4.04 -8.53 2.36
C HIS A 89 -4.85 -9.05 3.54
N GLU A 90 -5.10 -8.17 4.50
CA GLU A 90 -5.79 -8.44 5.78
C GLU A 90 -7.05 -7.59 5.87
N ILE A 91 -8.17 -8.16 6.35
CA ILE A 91 -9.44 -7.44 6.57
C ILE A 91 -9.69 -7.36 8.07
#